data_AF-A0AAV8WWW3-F1
#
_entry.id   AF-A0AAV8WWW3-F1
#
_cell.length_a   1.000
_cell.length_b   1.000
_cell.length_c   1.000
_cell.angle_alpha   90.00
_cell.angle_beta   90.00
_cell.angle_gamma   90.00
#
_symmetry.space_group_name_H-M   'P 1'
#
loop_
_entity.id
_entity.type
_entity.pdbx_description
1 polymer ?
#
loop_
_entity_poly.entity_id
_entity_poly.type
_entity_poly.pdbx_seq_one_letter_code
_entity_poly.pdbx_strand_id
1 'polypeptide(L)' 'MDNWFTSIPFAEKLLTAPYKLTVVGTLRKNKKEIPTEVAEINKDRKLYTSMFAYSEKLTLVSYKLKSTKHFFYCLPCMR' A
#
# COMPACT_ATOMS: atom_id res chain seq x y z
N MET A 1 -12.60 1.02 -3.43
CA MET A 1 -12.65 1.64 -2.09
C MET A 1 -11.82 2.91 -2.15
N ASP A 2 -12.39 4.05 -1.75
CA ASP A 2 -11.67 5.33 -1.82
C ASP A 2 -10.57 5.40 -0.75
N ASN A 3 -9.55 6.23 -0.98
CA ASN A 3 -8.39 6.40 -0.10
C ASN A 3 -8.75 6.87 1.33
N TRP A 4 -9.98 7.36 1.50
CA TRP A 4 -10.56 7.76 2.78
C TRP A 4 -10.76 6.58 3.74
N PHE A 5 -11.16 5.42 3.22
CA PHE A 5 -11.54 4.26 4.04
C PHE A 5 -10.41 3.25 4.25
N THR A 6 -9.30 3.42 3.56
CA THR A 6 -8.22 2.42 3.51
C THR A 6 -7.02 2.91 4.32
N SER A 7 -6.77 2.33 5.50
CA SER A 7 -5.56 2.51 6.32
C SER A 7 -4.95 1.15 6.70
N ILE A 8 -3.65 1.11 6.98
CA ILE A 8 -2.96 -0.13 7.37
C ILE A 8 -3.54 -0.70 8.69
N PRO A 9 -3.73 0.08 9.78
CA PRO A 9 -4.32 -0.45 11.01
C PRO A 9 -5.78 -0.89 10.85
N PHE A 10 -6.52 -0.28 9.92
CA PHE A 10 -7.87 -0.75 9.59
C PHE A 10 -7.84 -2.09 8.85
N ALA A 11 -6.94 -2.24 7.88
CA ALA A 11 -6.76 -3.49 7.15
C ALA A 11 -6.31 -4.62 8.10
N GLU A 12 -5.43 -4.35 9.06
CA GLU A 12 -5.03 -5.35 10.06
C GLU A 12 -6.18 -5.78 10.97
N LYS A 13 -7.00 -4.82 11.45
CA LYS A 13 -8.19 -5.11 12.26
C LYS A 13 -9.22 -5.96 11.51
N LEU A 14 -9.36 -5.75 10.21
CA LEU A 14 -10.27 -6.53 9.37
C LEU A 14 -9.80 -7.94 9.09
N LEU A 15 -8.49 -8.22 9.25
CA LEU A 15 -7.95 -9.58 9.13
C LEU A 15 -8.08 -10.38 10.44
N THR A 16 -8.29 -9.70 11.58
CA THR A 16 -8.45 -10.32 12.90
C THR A 16 -9.91 -10.58 13.26
N ALA A 17 -10.17 -11.69 13.96
CA ALA A 17 -11.51 -12.04 14.44
C ALA A 17 -12.16 -10.86 15.21
N PRO A 18 -13.47 -10.60 15.00
CA PRO A 18 -14.46 -11.44 14.30
C PRO A 18 -14.51 -11.24 12.78
N TYR A 19 -13.83 -10.23 12.26
CA TYR A 19 -13.84 -9.89 10.84
C TYR A 19 -12.76 -10.72 10.16
N LYS A 20 -13.12 -11.70 9.33
CA LYS A 20 -12.17 -12.46 8.50
C LYS A 20 -12.19 -11.89 7.09
N LEU A 21 -12.00 -10.58 6.98
CA LEU A 21 -12.19 -9.83 5.75
C LEU A 21 -10.85 -9.30 5.22
N THR A 22 -10.66 -9.44 3.92
CA THR A 22 -9.52 -8.84 3.23
C THR A 22 -9.95 -7.57 2.52
N VAL A 23 -9.15 -6.51 2.63
CA VAL A 23 -9.40 -5.25 1.91
C VAL A 23 -8.31 -5.04 0.88
N VAL A 24 -8.75 -4.63 -0.32
CA VAL A 24 -7.89 -4.11 -1.37
C VAL A 24 -8.28 -2.67 -1.62
N GLY A 25 -7.31 -1.77 -1.55
CA GLY A 25 -7.60 -0.35 -1.68
C GLY A 25 -6.38 0.53 -1.84
N THR A 26 -6.61 1.76 -2.27
CA THR A 26 -5.55 2.72 -2.57
C THR A 26 -5.16 3.54 -1.36
N LEU A 27 -3.88 3.60 -1.00
CA LEU A 27 -3.39 4.40 0.12
C LEU A 27 -2.91 5.79 -0.33
N ARG A 28 -3.08 6.79 0.54
CA ARG A 28 -2.42 8.09 0.38
C ARG A 28 -0.95 7.97 0.78
N LYS A 29 -0.07 8.61 0.01
CA LYS A 29 1.38 8.65 0.26
C LYS A 29 1.79 9.25 1.62
N ASN A 30 0.97 10.15 2.17
CA ASN A 30 1.30 10.89 3.40
C ASN A 30 1.08 10.05 4.69
N LYS A 31 0.92 8.73 4.59
CA LYS A 31 0.72 7.88 5.75
C LYS A 31 2.06 7.48 6.35
N LYS A 32 2.21 7.68 7.67
CA LYS A 32 3.43 7.37 8.44
C LYS A 32 3.82 5.89 8.39
N GLU A 33 2.85 5.03 8.09
CA GLU A 33 3.01 3.58 7.99
C GLU A 33 3.72 3.15 6.69
N ILE A 34 3.84 4.05 5.71
CA ILE A 34 4.52 3.76 4.45
C ILE A 34 6.02 4.04 4.64
N PRO A 35 6.90 3.06 4.37
CA PRO A 35 8.34 3.28 4.43
C PRO A 35 8.76 4.38 3.47
N THR A 36 9.68 5.24 3.92
CA THR A 36 10.16 6.38 3.12
C THR A 36 10.74 5.91 1.80
N GLU A 37 11.41 4.75 1.77
CA GLU A 37 12.00 4.18 0.54
C GLU A 37 10.94 3.88 -0.54
N VAL A 38 9.71 3.60 -0.13
CA VAL A 38 8.57 3.28 -1.01
C VAL A 38 7.73 4.53 -1.30
N ALA A 39 7.68 5.46 -0.35
CA ALA A 39 6.97 6.74 -0.44
C ALA A 39 7.70 7.75 -1.34
N GLU A 40 9.03 7.72 -1.34
CA GLU A 40 9.85 8.62 -2.12
C GLU A 40 9.68 8.38 -3.62
N ILE A 41 9.50 9.49 -4.31
CA ILE A 41 9.51 9.53 -5.77
C ILE A 41 10.98 9.42 -6.18
N ASN A 42 11.50 8.20 -6.14
CA ASN A 42 12.87 7.93 -6.54
C ASN A 42 13.05 8.37 -8.00
N LYS A 43 13.93 9.34 -8.24
CA LYS A 43 14.23 9.85 -9.59
C LYS A 43 14.79 8.74 -10.47
N ASP A 44 15.56 7.83 -9.87
CA ASP A 44 16.20 6.69 -10.52
C ASP A 44 15.23 5.56 -10.91
N ARG A 45 14.01 5.57 -10.36
CA ARG A 45 13.01 4.55 -10.67
C ARG A 45 12.37 4.80 -12.04
N LYS A 46 12.47 3.84 -12.96
CA LYS A 46 11.86 3.90 -14.30
C LYS A 46 10.32 3.97 -14.22
N LEU A 47 9.72 4.63 -15.20
CA LEU A 47 8.26 4.64 -15.37
C LEU A 47 7.72 3.22 -15.58
N TYR A 48 6.47 2.98 -15.18
CA TYR A 48 5.74 1.72 -15.28
C TYR A 48 6.34 0.56 -14.46
N THR A 49 7.21 0.85 -13.49
CA THR A 49 7.72 -0.15 -12.55
C THR A 49 6.80 -0.27 -11.34
N SER A 50 6.77 -1.45 -10.72
CA SER A 50 6.12 -1.72 -9.43
C SER A 50 7.18 -2.06 -8.37
N MET A 51 6.89 -1.72 -7.11
CA MET A 51 7.71 -2.07 -5.95
C MET A 51 6.80 -2.67 -4.90
N PHE A 52 7.26 -3.74 -4.28
CA PHE A 52 6.51 -4.49 -3.29
C PHE A 52 7.19 -4.35 -1.94
N ALA A 53 6.43 -4.00 -0.93
CA ALA A 53 6.86 -4.00 0.45
C ALA A 53 5.93 -4.92 1.23
N TYR A 54 6.51 -5.79 2.04
CA TYR A 54 5.78 -6.80 2.77
C TYR A 54 5.84 -6.47 4.26
N SER A 55 4.69 -6.54 4.91
CA SER A 55 4.54 -6.64 6.35
C SER A 55 4.03 -8.05 6.68
N GLU A 56 3.95 -8.39 7.96
CA GLU A 56 3.55 -9.74 8.41
C GLU A 56 2.24 -10.21 7.77
N LYS A 57 1.24 -9.32 7.67
CA LYS A 57 -0.13 -9.64 7.25
C LYS A 57 -0.59 -8.89 5.99
N LEU A 58 0.18 -7.91 5.55
CA LEU A 58 -0.21 -6.99 4.47
C LEU A 58 0.93 -6.84 3.47
N THR A 59 0.55 -6.66 2.20
CA THR A 59 1.47 -6.33 1.11
C THR A 59 1.12 -4.95 0.59
N LEU A 60 2.11 -4.06 0.56
CA LEU A 60 2.02 -2.74 -0.03
C LEU A 60 2.64 -2.77 -1.42
N VAL A 61 1.91 -2.30 -2.43
CA VAL A 61 2.40 -2.17 -3.80
C VAL A 61 2.44 -0.71 -4.18
N SER A 62 3.63 -0.20 -4.47
CA SER A 62 3.82 1.13 -5.05
C SER A 62 4.01 0.98 -6.55
N TYR A 63 3.17 1.64 -7.36
CA TYR A 63 3.25 1.62 -8.81
C TYR A 63 3.54 3.03 -9.36
N LYS A 64 4.59 3.16 -10.18
CA LYS A 64 5.02 4.44 -10.76
C LYS A 64 4.44 4.60 -12.16
N LEU A 65 3.35 5.35 -12.30
CA LEU A 65 2.77 5.63 -13.63
C LEU A 65 3.37 6.88 -14.27
N LYS A 66 3.68 7.91 -13.47
CA LYS A 66 4.24 9.20 -13.93
C LYS A 66 5.41 9.60 -13.04
N SER A 67 6.26 10.51 -13.54
CA SER A 67 7.41 11.00 -12.78
C SER A 67 7.02 11.63 -11.43
N THR A 68 5.80 12.16 -11.32
CA THR A 68 5.31 12.86 -10.12
C THR A 68 4.21 12.13 -9.36
N LYS A 69 3.70 11.00 -9.87
CA LYS A 69 2.54 10.30 -9.30
C LYS A 69 2.81 8.81 -9.18
N HIS A 70 2.64 8.32 -7.96
CA HIS A 70 2.67 6.90 -7.63
C HIS A 70 1.35 6.51 -6.98
N PHE A 71 0.90 5.29 -7.28
CA PHE A 71 -0.27 4.69 -6.67
C PHE A 71 0.18 3.66 -5.66
N PHE A 72 -0.41 3.70 -4.47
CA PHE A 72 -0.15 2.73 -3.41
C PHE A 72 -1.36 1.84 -3.26
N TYR A 73 -1.16 0.53 -3.27
CA TYR A 73 -2.20 -0.46 -3.04
C TYR A 73 -1.86 -1.26 -1.80
N CYS A 74 -2.82 -1.41 -0.90
CA CYS A 74 -2.74 -2.34 0.21
C CYS A 74 -3.48 -3.62 -0.18
N LEU A 75 -2.82 -4.76 -0.03
CA LEU A 75 -3.33 -6.10 -0.31
C LEU A 75 -3.16 -6.97 0.94
N PRO A 76 -4.03 -7.96 1.18
CA PRO A 76 -3.74 -9.01 2.14
C PRO A 76 -2.50 -9.80 1.71
N CYS A 77 -1.65 -10.17 2.68
CA CYS A 77 -0.52 -11.05 2.40
C CYS A 77 -1.03 -12.45 2.05
N MET A 78 -0.79 -12.90 0.81
CA MET A 78 -1.04 -14.29 0.41
C MET A 78 0.16 -15.11 0.86
N ARG A 79 0.05 -15.81 1.99
CA ARG A 79 1.02 -16.81 2.43
C ARG A 79 0.35 -18.18 2.49
#